data_AF-A0A1V6GX24-F1
#
_entry.id   AF-A0A1V6GX24-F1
#
_cell.length_a   1.000
_cell.length_b   1.000
_cell.length_c   1.000
_cell.angle_alpha   90.00
_cell.angle_beta   90.00
_cell.angle_gamma   90.00
#
_symmetry.space_group_name_H-M   'P 1'
#
loop_
_entity.id
_entity.type
_entity.pdbx_description
1 polymer ?
#
loop_
_entity_poly.entity_id
_entity_poly.type
_entity_poly.pdbx_seq_one_letter_code
_entity_poly.pdbx_strand_id
1 'polypeptide(L)'
;MFCVIIPFAADLRQPQFVLSETAVNSKMAIDDNRFHEGRMKDRLDTLLVKAGLAESKEQAQRLILAGEVRVAGQRATKPGHKIDESVPLTVDARPRFVSRGGDKLEGAFEAFPGFDVAGKVCLDVGASTGGFTDCLLQHGASRVIAVDVGKGQLHWKLRQDPRVAVMEGFNARYLRLSDLPEQPQAGVTDVSFISLKLILPPMADVLPPGGELLSLIKPQFEAGREKVPGGVVRDPAVHEAVVAAIKAFGTESLGLVWLGCVPSPLRGPEGNVEFLAWWRKEGTADA
;
A
#
# COMPACT_ATOMS: atom_id res chain seq x y z
N MET A 1 20.25 20.15 -25.97
CA MET A 1 19.31 19.03 -26.15
C MET A 1 17.92 19.63 -26.10
N PHE A 2 17.38 19.98 -27.27
CA PHE A 2 16.10 20.69 -27.42
C PHE A 2 14.95 19.68 -27.30
N CYS A 3 13.99 19.92 -26.40
CA CYS A 3 12.73 19.20 -26.34
C CYS A 3 11.63 20.17 -26.79
N VAL A 4 11.04 19.88 -27.94
CA VAL A 4 9.99 20.67 -28.61
C VAL A 4 8.64 20.20 -28.07
N ILE A 5 7.86 21.15 -27.53
CA ILE A 5 6.46 20.97 -27.15
C ILE A 5 5.60 21.21 -28.39
N ILE A 6 4.80 20.21 -28.79
CA ILE A 6 3.78 20.33 -29.85
C ILE A 6 2.39 20.40 -29.18
N PRO A 7 1.56 21.42 -29.45
CA PRO A 7 0.17 21.46 -28.99
C PRO A 7 -0.75 20.76 -30.01
N PHE A 8 -1.65 19.89 -29.54
CA PHE A 8 -2.69 19.28 -30.37
C PHE A 8 -4.00 20.06 -30.20
N ALA A 9 -4.41 20.75 -31.25
CA ALA A 9 -5.66 21.47 -31.36
C ALA A 9 -6.81 20.54 -31.78
N ALA A 10 -7.99 20.77 -31.20
CA ALA A 10 -9.25 20.18 -31.60
C ALA A 10 -9.71 20.77 -32.94
N ASP A 11 -10.15 19.92 -33.89
CA ASP A 11 -11.06 20.35 -34.94
C ASP A 11 -12.18 19.30 -35.13
N LEU A 12 -13.39 19.81 -35.04
CA LEU A 12 -14.66 19.14 -35.25
C LEU A 12 -14.92 19.11 -36.75
N ARG A 13 -15.26 17.95 -37.32
CA ARG A 13 -16.10 17.85 -38.53
C ARG A 13 -16.56 16.42 -38.76
N GLN A 14 -17.87 16.20 -38.61
CA GLN A 14 -18.57 14.99 -39.08
C GLN A 14 -18.87 15.09 -40.59
N PRO A 15 -18.96 13.96 -41.29
CA PRO A 15 -19.80 13.84 -42.47
C PRO A 15 -21.07 13.03 -42.18
N GLN A 16 -22.20 13.62 -42.53
CA GLN A 16 -23.51 13.00 -42.60
C GLN A 16 -23.51 11.88 -43.66
N PHE A 17 -23.96 10.68 -43.29
CA PHE A 17 -24.39 9.66 -44.24
C PHE A 17 -25.90 9.46 -44.08
N VAL A 18 -26.61 9.83 -45.15
CA VAL A 18 -28.04 9.60 -45.37
C VAL A 18 -28.19 8.20 -45.95
N LEU A 19 -28.99 7.34 -45.31
CA LEU A 19 -29.55 6.16 -45.96
C LEU A 19 -31.04 6.04 -45.62
N SER A 20 -31.81 5.98 -46.69
CA SER A 20 -33.27 5.92 -46.77
C SER A 20 -33.84 4.57 -46.33
N GLU A 21 -34.88 4.60 -45.51
CA GLU A 21 -35.82 3.49 -45.33
C GLU A 21 -36.69 3.35 -46.58
N THR A 22 -36.73 2.15 -47.18
CA THR A 22 -37.99 1.42 -47.44
C THR A 22 -37.74 0.04 -48.08
N ALA A 23 -38.17 -0.96 -47.32
CA ALA A 23 -39.03 -2.08 -47.75
C ALA A 23 -38.42 -3.41 -48.27
N VAL A 24 -38.98 -4.45 -47.63
CA VAL A 24 -39.43 -5.76 -48.16
C VAL A 24 -38.65 -7.01 -47.71
N ASN A 25 -39.31 -7.72 -46.79
CA ASN A 25 -39.17 -9.14 -46.45
C ASN A 25 -38.90 -10.07 -47.64
N SER A 26 -37.93 -10.98 -47.52
CA SER A 26 -38.14 -12.44 -47.56
C SER A 26 -36.83 -13.20 -47.82
N LYS A 27 -36.38 -13.98 -46.83
CA LYS A 27 -36.15 -15.44 -46.97
C LYS A 27 -35.56 -16.04 -45.71
N MET A 28 -36.28 -17.02 -45.20
CA MET A 28 -35.80 -18.12 -44.36
C MET A 28 -34.54 -18.77 -44.96
N ALA A 29 -33.60 -19.02 -44.04
CA ALA A 29 -32.65 -20.14 -43.96
C ALA A 29 -31.24 -19.61 -43.63
N ILE A 30 -31.06 -19.11 -42.41
CA ILE A 30 -29.73 -18.95 -41.82
C ILE A 30 -29.52 -20.12 -40.88
N ASP A 31 -28.99 -21.18 -41.47
CA ASP A 31 -28.10 -22.21 -40.93
C ASP A 31 -27.61 -21.94 -39.48
N ASP A 32 -28.37 -22.43 -38.50
CA ASP A 32 -28.22 -22.20 -37.06
C ASP A 32 -27.09 -23.06 -36.42
N ASN A 33 -26.07 -23.43 -37.21
CA ASN A 33 -25.10 -24.46 -36.81
C ASN A 33 -23.61 -24.10 -37.01
N ARG A 34 -23.26 -22.80 -37.03
CA ARG A 34 -21.86 -22.34 -37.26
C ARG A 34 -21.27 -21.43 -36.19
N PHE A 35 -21.53 -21.68 -34.90
CA PHE A 35 -20.78 -21.08 -33.79
C PHE A 35 -20.47 -22.06 -32.63
N HIS A 36 -20.27 -23.33 -32.93
CA HIS A 36 -19.68 -24.31 -32.00
C HIS A 36 -18.29 -24.77 -32.46
N GLU A 37 -17.44 -23.84 -32.90
CA GLU A 37 -16.00 -24.10 -32.95
C GLU A 37 -15.49 -24.22 -31.51
N GLY A 38 -14.75 -25.30 -31.26
CA GLY A 38 -14.47 -25.84 -29.94
C GLY A 38 -13.87 -24.82 -28.97
N ARG A 39 -14.71 -24.32 -28.06
CA ARG A 39 -14.23 -23.71 -26.83
C ARG A 39 -13.56 -24.78 -25.99
N MET A 40 -12.23 -24.82 -26.01
CA MET A 40 -11.43 -25.75 -25.21
C MET A 40 -11.77 -25.51 -23.74
N LYS A 41 -12.52 -26.45 -23.15
CA LYS A 41 -12.86 -26.45 -21.74
C LYS A 41 -11.97 -27.46 -21.03
N ASP A 42 -11.24 -27.00 -20.03
CA ASP A 42 -10.41 -27.85 -19.19
C ASP A 42 -10.76 -27.64 -17.72
N ARG A 43 -10.30 -28.55 -16.86
CA ARG A 43 -10.49 -28.47 -15.42
C ARG A 43 -9.77 -27.25 -14.86
N LEU A 44 -10.43 -26.53 -13.96
CA LEU A 44 -9.86 -25.34 -13.30
C LEU A 44 -8.48 -25.59 -12.68
N ASP A 45 -8.28 -26.74 -12.02
CA ASP A 45 -6.96 -27.10 -11.47
C ASP A 45 -5.86 -27.23 -12.53
N THR A 46 -6.21 -27.69 -13.73
CA THR A 46 -5.30 -27.87 -14.86
C THR A 46 -5.05 -26.53 -15.56
N LEU A 47 -6.08 -25.68 -15.65
CA LEU A 47 -5.97 -24.33 -16.19
C LEU A 47 -5.06 -23.43 -15.35
N LEU A 48 -5.12 -23.52 -14.01
CA LEU A 48 -4.23 -22.74 -13.14
C LEU A 48 -2.76 -23.10 -13.35
N VAL A 49 -2.44 -24.37 -13.55
CA VAL A 49 -1.07 -24.81 -13.85
C VAL A 49 -0.65 -24.35 -15.25
N LYS A 50 -1.50 -24.55 -16.26
CA LYS A 50 -1.26 -24.06 -17.64
C LYS A 50 -1.02 -22.54 -17.70
N ALA A 51 -1.74 -21.78 -16.87
CA ALA A 51 -1.62 -20.33 -16.77
C ALA A 51 -0.43 -19.86 -15.90
N GLY A 52 0.37 -20.78 -15.35
CA GLY A 52 1.49 -20.44 -14.46
C GLY A 52 1.07 -19.86 -13.09
N LEU A 53 -0.20 -20.00 -12.72
CA LEU A 53 -0.77 -19.52 -11.46
C LEU A 53 -0.61 -20.53 -10.31
N ALA A 54 -0.20 -21.76 -10.63
CA ALA A 54 0.18 -22.79 -9.68
C ALA A 54 1.30 -23.66 -10.27
N GLU A 55 2.29 -24.04 -9.46
CA GLU A 55 3.45 -24.85 -9.87
C GLU A 55 3.09 -26.33 -10.04
N SER A 56 2.00 -26.78 -9.42
CA SER A 56 1.50 -28.15 -9.49
C SER A 56 -0.01 -28.22 -9.41
N LYS A 57 -0.58 -29.33 -9.86
CA LYS A 57 -2.03 -29.58 -9.80
C LYS A 57 -2.52 -29.67 -8.36
N GLU A 58 -1.70 -30.24 -7.47
CA GLU A 58 -1.95 -30.36 -6.04
C GLU A 58 -1.99 -28.98 -5.38
N GLN A 59 -1.09 -28.08 -5.76
CA GLN A 59 -1.14 -26.68 -5.32
C GLN A 59 -2.38 -25.97 -5.86
N ALA A 60 -2.71 -26.13 -7.13
CA ALA A 60 -3.91 -25.56 -7.74
C ALA A 60 -5.18 -25.98 -6.99
N GLN A 61 -5.33 -27.27 -6.66
CA GLN A 61 -6.46 -27.77 -5.88
C GLN A 61 -6.53 -27.15 -4.48
N ARG A 62 -5.38 -27.00 -3.80
CA ARG A 62 -5.31 -26.36 -2.49
C ARG A 62 -5.78 -24.91 -2.53
N LEU A 63 -5.34 -24.13 -3.52
CA LEU A 63 -5.73 -22.74 -3.72
C LEU A 63 -7.24 -22.62 -3.97
N ILE A 64 -7.81 -23.49 -4.80
CA ILE A 64 -9.25 -23.51 -5.11
C ILE A 64 -10.06 -23.88 -3.86
N LEU A 65 -9.63 -24.86 -3.07
CA LEU A 65 -10.34 -25.29 -1.86
C LEU A 65 -10.22 -24.27 -0.71
N ALA A 66 -9.09 -23.57 -0.62
CA ALA A 66 -8.95 -22.38 0.21
C ALA A 66 -9.80 -21.20 -0.31
N GLY A 67 -10.34 -21.33 -1.53
CA GLY A 67 -11.12 -20.32 -2.23
C GLY A 67 -10.31 -19.05 -2.49
N GLU A 68 -9.02 -19.22 -2.71
CA GLU A 68 -8.06 -18.21 -3.13
C GLU A 68 -8.09 -18.06 -4.67
N VAL A 69 -9.03 -18.69 -5.39
CA VAL A 69 -9.10 -18.63 -6.86
C VAL A 69 -10.35 -17.89 -7.30
N ARG A 70 -10.21 -17.00 -8.29
CA ARG A 70 -11.31 -16.33 -8.97
C ARG A 70 -11.36 -16.76 -10.44
N VAL A 71 -12.57 -17.01 -10.92
CA VAL A 71 -12.91 -17.26 -12.32
C VAL A 71 -13.83 -16.13 -12.75
N ALA A 72 -13.41 -15.28 -13.69
CA ALA A 72 -14.13 -14.05 -14.05
C ALA A 72 -14.51 -13.19 -12.82
N GLY A 73 -13.61 -13.08 -11.84
CA GLY A 73 -13.83 -12.31 -10.60
C GLY A 73 -14.70 -12.99 -9.55
N GLN A 74 -15.24 -14.19 -9.81
CA GLN A 74 -16.06 -14.95 -8.86
C GLN A 74 -15.27 -16.07 -8.18
N ARG A 75 -15.46 -16.26 -6.88
CA ARG A 75 -14.75 -17.28 -6.09
C ARG A 75 -15.08 -18.68 -6.59
N ALA A 76 -14.06 -19.42 -7.01
CA ALA A 76 -14.19 -20.81 -7.41
C ALA A 76 -13.91 -21.74 -6.23
N THR A 77 -14.71 -22.80 -6.11
CA THR A 77 -14.65 -23.74 -4.99
C THR A 77 -14.48 -25.20 -5.42
N LYS A 78 -14.56 -25.49 -6.73
CA LYS A 78 -14.56 -26.85 -7.29
C LYS A 78 -13.39 -27.05 -8.25
N PRO A 79 -12.32 -27.76 -7.85
CA PRO A 79 -11.13 -27.91 -8.69
C PRO A 79 -11.36 -28.61 -10.03
N GLY A 80 -12.27 -29.59 -10.07
CA GLY A 80 -12.60 -30.33 -11.28
C GLY A 80 -13.64 -29.65 -12.19
N HIS A 81 -14.08 -28.44 -11.87
CA HIS A 81 -15.06 -27.73 -12.69
C HIS A 81 -14.42 -27.34 -14.03
N LYS A 82 -15.09 -27.66 -15.14
CA LYS A 82 -14.60 -27.38 -16.49
C LYS A 82 -14.91 -25.95 -16.87
N ILE A 83 -13.88 -25.15 -17.05
CA ILE A 83 -13.95 -23.74 -17.41
C ILE A 83 -13.35 -23.58 -18.81
N ASP A 84 -13.83 -22.59 -19.53
CA ASP A 84 -13.29 -22.20 -20.82
C ASP A 84 -11.90 -21.57 -20.65
N GLU A 85 -10.92 -22.00 -21.45
CA GLU A 85 -9.55 -21.45 -21.41
C GLU A 85 -9.47 -19.93 -21.58
N SER A 86 -10.44 -19.30 -22.25
CA SER A 86 -10.50 -17.84 -22.44
C SER A 86 -10.96 -17.06 -21.21
N VAL A 87 -11.48 -17.73 -20.17
CA VAL A 87 -12.00 -17.06 -18.98
C VAL A 87 -10.84 -16.60 -18.10
N PRO A 88 -10.78 -15.31 -17.71
CA PRO A 88 -9.74 -14.81 -16.82
C PRO A 88 -9.71 -15.56 -15.48
N LEU A 89 -8.53 -16.06 -15.12
CA LEU A 89 -8.25 -16.71 -13.84
C LEU A 89 -7.32 -15.81 -13.02
N THR A 90 -7.61 -15.65 -11.73
CA THR A 90 -6.68 -15.04 -10.79
C THR A 90 -6.59 -15.87 -9.51
N VAL A 91 -5.41 -15.85 -8.90
CA VAL A 91 -5.19 -16.38 -7.55
C VAL A 91 -5.02 -15.18 -6.62
N ASP A 92 -5.83 -15.11 -5.57
CA ASP A 92 -5.65 -14.20 -4.46
C ASP A 92 -4.28 -14.52 -3.84
N ALA A 93 -3.30 -13.64 -4.02
CA ALA A 93 -2.06 -13.74 -3.27
C ALA A 93 -2.41 -13.65 -1.78
N ARG A 94 -1.90 -14.60 -0.97
CA ARG A 94 -2.00 -14.45 0.48
C ARG A 94 -1.31 -13.15 0.86
N PRO A 95 -1.98 -12.27 1.63
CA PRO A 95 -1.37 -11.01 2.01
C PRO A 95 -0.11 -11.31 2.83
N ARG A 96 1.02 -10.72 2.41
CA ARG A 96 2.33 -10.91 3.06
C ARG A 96 2.33 -10.41 4.50
N PHE A 97 1.51 -9.38 4.76
CA PHE A 97 1.36 -8.75 6.06
C PHE A 97 -0.10 -8.77 6.52
N VAL A 98 -0.34 -8.61 7.81
CA VAL A 98 -1.71 -8.57 8.38
C VAL A 98 -2.58 -7.41 7.85
N SER A 99 -1.99 -6.39 7.22
CA SER A 99 -2.71 -5.32 6.53
C SER A 99 -1.88 -4.72 5.39
N ARG A 100 -2.56 -3.97 4.51
CA ARG A 100 -1.93 -3.22 3.40
C ARG A 100 -0.88 -2.19 3.86
N GLY A 101 -0.86 -1.84 5.15
CA GLY A 101 0.18 -0.98 5.70
C GLY A 101 1.56 -1.62 5.53
N GLY A 102 1.68 -2.94 5.70
CA GLY A 102 2.96 -3.63 5.56
C GLY A 102 3.56 -3.47 4.16
N ASP A 103 2.74 -3.50 3.11
CA ASP A 103 3.22 -3.28 1.73
C ASP A 103 3.75 -1.86 1.50
N LYS A 104 3.25 -0.86 2.23
CA LYS A 104 3.80 0.50 2.16
C LYS A 104 5.19 0.55 2.76
N LEU A 105 5.37 -0.05 3.95
CA LEU A 105 6.68 -0.08 4.61
C LEU A 105 7.68 -0.93 3.85
N GLU A 106 7.23 -2.03 3.24
CA GLU A 106 8.05 -2.84 2.33
C GLU A 106 8.62 -1.99 1.19
N GLY A 107 7.79 -1.16 0.55
CA GLY A 107 8.26 -0.24 -0.48
C GLY A 107 9.28 0.78 0.02
N ALA A 108 9.24 1.14 1.32
CA ALA A 108 10.28 1.97 1.92
C ALA A 108 11.61 1.22 2.06
N PHE A 109 11.60 -0.04 2.51
CA PHE A 109 12.79 -0.88 2.60
C PHE A 109 13.43 -1.12 1.24
N GLU A 110 12.63 -1.35 0.20
CA GLU A 110 13.11 -1.47 -1.18
C GLU A 110 13.76 -0.18 -1.70
N ALA A 111 13.16 0.98 -1.39
CA ALA A 111 13.66 2.29 -1.82
C ALA A 111 14.87 2.78 -1.00
N PHE A 112 14.95 2.39 0.27
CA PHE A 112 15.96 2.85 1.23
C PHE A 112 16.68 1.65 1.87
N PRO A 113 17.55 0.94 1.12
CA PRO A 113 18.24 -0.24 1.63
C PRO A 113 19.20 0.05 2.81
N GLY A 114 19.46 1.32 3.12
CA GLY A 114 20.23 1.73 4.29
C GLY A 114 19.43 1.82 5.59
N PHE A 115 18.10 1.83 5.53
CA PHE A 115 17.24 1.79 6.73
C PHE A 115 17.14 0.34 7.23
N ASP A 116 18.13 -0.08 8.02
CA ASP A 116 18.19 -1.44 8.58
C ASP A 116 17.52 -1.50 9.96
N VAL A 117 16.64 -2.48 10.16
CA VAL A 117 15.96 -2.75 11.45
C VAL A 117 16.36 -4.08 12.07
N ALA A 118 17.22 -4.86 11.41
CA ALA A 118 17.61 -6.18 11.88
C ALA A 118 18.27 -6.10 13.26
N GLY A 119 17.76 -6.91 14.20
CA GLY A 119 18.23 -6.95 15.59
C GLY A 119 17.87 -5.72 16.43
N LYS A 120 17.22 -4.69 15.86
CA LYS A 120 16.90 -3.44 16.57
C LYS A 120 15.56 -3.50 17.28
N VAL A 121 15.44 -2.71 18.35
CA VAL A 121 14.16 -2.34 18.93
C VAL A 121 13.53 -1.25 18.07
N CYS A 122 12.33 -1.49 17.56
CA CYS A 122 11.60 -0.55 16.72
C CYS A 122 10.38 0.02 17.43
N LEU A 123 10.06 1.28 17.14
CA LEU A 123 8.83 1.95 17.55
C LEU A 123 7.89 2.05 16.35
N ASP A 124 6.65 1.57 16.47
CA ASP A 124 5.59 1.73 15.46
C ASP A 124 4.49 2.64 16.02
N VAL A 125 4.42 3.89 15.53
CA VAL A 125 3.41 4.87 15.95
C VAL A 125 2.25 4.90 14.96
N GLY A 126 1.06 4.53 15.45
CA GLY A 126 -0.13 4.32 14.64
C GLY A 126 -0.26 2.87 14.16
N ALA A 127 0.07 1.91 15.02
CA ALA A 127 0.17 0.50 14.65
C ALA A 127 -1.11 -0.07 14.03
N SER A 128 -2.30 0.39 14.46
CA SER A 128 -3.61 -0.02 13.99
C SER A 128 -3.76 -1.54 13.94
N THR A 129 -4.06 -2.13 12.77
CA THR A 129 -4.12 -3.58 12.57
C THR A 129 -2.75 -4.26 12.70
N GLY A 130 -1.66 -3.52 12.56
CA GLY A 130 -0.27 -3.98 12.77
C GLY A 130 0.51 -4.25 11.48
N GLY A 131 0.16 -3.63 10.36
CA GLY A 131 0.85 -3.85 9.08
C GLY A 131 2.33 -3.49 9.13
N PHE A 132 2.67 -2.32 9.68
CA PHE A 132 4.05 -1.88 9.87
C PHE A 132 4.78 -2.76 10.89
N THR A 133 4.15 -3.05 12.04
CA THR A 133 4.66 -4.01 13.03
C THR A 133 5.02 -5.37 12.41
N ASP A 134 4.13 -5.99 11.61
CA ASP A 134 4.41 -7.28 10.96
C ASP A 134 5.58 -7.17 9.97
N CYS A 135 5.64 -6.09 9.19
CA CYS A 135 6.74 -5.83 8.27
C CYS A 135 8.08 -5.68 9.01
N LEU A 136 8.15 -4.89 10.08
CA LEU A 136 9.36 -4.77 10.92
C LEU A 136 9.84 -6.11 11.47
N LEU A 137 8.93 -6.94 11.99
CA LEU A 137 9.26 -8.27 12.50
C LEU A 137 9.79 -9.21 11.41
N GLN A 138 9.24 -9.13 10.19
CA GLN A 138 9.70 -9.91 9.05
C GLN A 138 11.07 -9.43 8.53
N HIS A 139 11.40 -8.16 8.70
CA HIS A 139 12.74 -7.60 8.45
C HIS A 139 13.72 -7.77 9.62
N GLY A 140 13.36 -8.56 10.63
CA GLY A 140 14.29 -9.00 11.67
C GLY A 140 14.40 -8.06 12.86
N ALA A 141 13.48 -7.12 13.07
CA ALA A 141 13.40 -6.37 14.33
C ALA A 141 13.38 -7.34 15.52
N SER A 142 14.22 -7.08 16.52
CA SER A 142 14.29 -7.92 17.73
C SER A 142 13.07 -7.71 18.62
N ARG A 143 12.53 -6.48 18.61
CA ARG A 143 11.30 -6.10 19.30
C ARG A 143 10.61 -4.95 18.59
N VAL A 144 9.28 -4.90 18.66
CA VAL A 144 8.47 -3.76 18.18
C VAL A 144 7.58 -3.24 19.30
N ILE A 145 7.69 -1.95 19.61
CA ILE A 145 6.77 -1.24 20.51
C ILE A 145 5.65 -0.65 19.65
N ALA A 146 4.49 -1.28 19.66
CA ALA A 146 3.34 -0.92 18.84
C ALA A 146 2.42 0.04 19.60
N VAL A 147 2.49 1.33 19.25
CA VAL A 147 1.74 2.42 19.88
C VAL A 147 0.51 2.77 19.06
N ASP A 148 -0.65 2.81 19.69
CA ASP A 148 -1.88 3.28 19.05
C ASP A 148 -2.79 4.02 20.05
N VAL A 149 -3.56 4.97 19.54
CA VAL A 149 -4.60 5.67 20.31
C VAL A 149 -5.87 4.84 20.45
N GLY A 150 -6.13 3.96 19.47
CA GLY A 150 -7.18 2.97 19.48
C GLY A 150 -6.88 1.81 20.45
N LYS A 151 -7.89 0.96 20.67
CA LYS A 151 -7.80 -0.23 21.52
C LYS A 151 -8.35 -1.44 20.78
N GLY A 152 -7.73 -2.60 20.99
CA GLY A 152 -8.18 -3.87 20.42
C GLY A 152 -8.06 -3.96 18.89
N GLN A 153 -7.23 -3.13 18.25
CA GLN A 153 -7.11 -3.09 16.79
C GLN A 153 -6.03 -4.05 16.27
N LEU A 154 -4.96 -4.24 17.05
CA LEU A 154 -3.82 -5.03 16.63
C LEU A 154 -4.21 -6.49 16.39
N HIS A 155 -3.80 -7.04 15.24
CA HIS A 155 -4.10 -8.41 14.84
C HIS A 155 -3.63 -9.43 15.89
N TRP A 156 -4.47 -10.44 16.16
CA TRP A 156 -4.27 -11.44 17.22
C TRP A 156 -2.90 -12.14 17.18
N LYS A 157 -2.40 -12.44 15.97
CA LYS A 157 -1.05 -13.00 15.76
C LYS A 157 0.05 -12.11 16.36
N LEU A 158 -0.01 -10.81 16.08
CA LEU A 158 1.00 -9.85 16.54
C LEU A 158 0.86 -9.58 18.03
N ARG A 159 -0.38 -9.51 18.53
CA ARG A 159 -0.64 -9.34 19.97
C ARG A 159 -0.04 -10.45 20.84
N GLN A 160 0.07 -11.67 20.31
CA GLN A 160 0.67 -12.80 21.01
C GLN A 160 2.16 -12.98 20.70
N ASP A 161 2.73 -12.24 19.74
CA ASP A 161 4.15 -12.37 19.43
C ASP A 161 4.96 -11.79 20.61
N PRO A 162 5.85 -12.57 21.24
CA PRO A 162 6.60 -12.12 22.41
C PRO A 162 7.54 -10.94 22.11
N ARG A 163 7.81 -10.67 20.83
CA ARG A 163 8.60 -9.52 20.38
C ARG A 163 7.77 -8.25 20.25
N VAL A 164 6.45 -8.27 20.49
CA VAL A 164 5.59 -7.10 20.37
C VAL A 164 5.18 -6.59 21.74
N ALA A 165 5.57 -5.35 22.06
CA ALA A 165 5.07 -4.62 23.22
C ALA A 165 3.89 -3.74 22.78
N VAL A 166 2.69 -4.10 23.19
CA VAL A 166 1.45 -3.39 22.81
C VAL A 166 1.19 -2.21 23.75
N MET A 167 1.07 -1.01 23.21
CA MET A 167 0.75 0.22 23.94
C MET A 167 -0.46 0.92 23.31
N GLU A 168 -1.66 0.45 23.65
CA GLU A 168 -2.94 0.93 23.13
C GLU A 168 -3.58 2.00 24.03
N GLY A 169 -4.46 2.83 23.47
CA GLY A 169 -5.07 3.94 24.20
C GLY A 169 -4.10 5.08 24.53
N PHE A 170 -2.94 5.13 23.87
CA PHE A 170 -1.89 6.10 24.14
C PHE A 170 -1.79 7.13 23.00
N ASN A 171 -1.82 8.41 23.35
CA ASN A 171 -1.66 9.47 22.36
C ASN A 171 -0.16 9.81 22.18
N ALA A 172 0.39 9.43 21.03
CA ALA A 172 1.81 9.58 20.74
C ALA A 172 2.33 11.03 20.77
N ARG A 173 1.46 12.04 20.74
CA ARG A 173 1.83 13.45 20.96
C ARG A 173 2.50 13.70 22.31
N TYR A 174 2.22 12.85 23.29
CA TYR A 174 2.74 12.95 24.66
C TYR A 174 3.76 11.86 24.96
N LEU A 175 4.27 11.16 23.94
CA LEU A 175 5.23 10.09 24.11
C LEU A 175 6.53 10.63 24.69
N ARG A 176 7.00 10.00 25.78
CA ARG A 176 8.31 10.26 26.37
C ARG A 176 9.05 8.93 26.52
N LEU A 177 10.37 9.01 26.63
CA LEU A 177 11.21 7.82 26.78
C LEU A 177 10.83 7.01 28.02
N SER A 178 10.43 7.69 29.10
CA SER A 178 9.98 7.05 30.35
C SER A 178 8.67 6.26 30.23
N ASP A 179 7.89 6.50 29.17
CA ASP A 179 6.63 5.78 28.94
C ASP A 179 6.88 4.45 28.20
N LEU A 180 8.09 4.25 27.65
CA LEU A 180 8.45 3.09 26.86
C LEU A 180 9.12 2.01 27.73
N PRO A 181 8.93 0.72 27.42
CA PRO A 181 9.57 -0.37 28.15
C PRO A 181 11.10 -0.38 27.97
N GLU A 182 11.60 0.16 26.85
CA GLU A 182 13.01 0.34 26.54
C GLU A 182 13.17 1.39 25.43
N GLN A 183 14.39 1.88 25.21
CA GLN A 183 14.65 2.89 24.18
C GLN A 183 14.64 2.28 22.76
N PRO A 184 13.79 2.75 21.84
CA PRO A 184 13.81 2.29 20.45
C PRO A 184 15.03 2.84 19.72
N GLN A 185 15.55 2.07 18.76
CA GLN A 185 16.70 2.44 17.92
C GLN A 185 16.27 2.89 16.51
N ALA A 186 15.06 2.51 16.09
CA ALA A 186 14.43 2.96 14.85
C ALA A 186 12.93 3.21 15.05
N GLY A 187 12.35 4.13 14.30
CA GLY A 187 10.92 4.47 14.37
C GLY A 187 10.21 4.39 13.02
N VAL A 188 8.95 4.01 13.02
CA VAL A 188 8.06 4.11 11.85
C VAL A 188 6.74 4.75 12.26
N THR A 189 6.09 5.49 11.35
CA THR A 189 4.74 6.00 11.62
C THR A 189 3.82 6.05 10.40
N ASP A 190 2.58 5.58 10.61
CA ASP A 190 1.43 5.67 9.70
C ASP A 190 0.18 6.18 10.46
N VAL A 191 0.19 7.45 10.86
CA VAL A 191 -0.94 8.09 11.57
C VAL A 191 -1.95 8.72 10.62
N SER A 192 -3.20 8.83 11.06
CA SER A 192 -4.28 9.49 10.29
C SER A 192 -4.93 10.60 11.12
N PHE A 193 -5.53 11.59 10.44
CA PHE A 193 -6.24 12.73 11.06
C PHE A 193 -5.38 13.63 11.96
N ILE A 194 -4.06 13.55 11.83
CA ILE A 194 -3.09 14.36 12.56
C ILE A 194 -1.91 14.69 11.65
N SER A 195 -1.35 15.88 11.82
CA SER A 195 -0.12 16.30 11.14
C SER A 195 1.11 15.65 11.78
N LEU A 196 2.06 15.23 10.95
CA LEU A 196 3.39 14.77 11.37
C LEU A 196 4.13 15.83 12.19
N LYS A 197 3.80 17.11 12.06
CA LYS A 197 4.38 18.18 12.91
C LYS A 197 4.13 17.97 14.41
N LEU A 198 3.11 17.18 14.77
CA LEU A 198 2.79 16.84 16.16
C LEU A 198 3.33 15.46 16.59
N ILE A 199 3.85 14.66 15.66
CA ILE A 199 4.27 13.28 15.89
C ILE A 199 5.78 13.10 15.74
N LEU A 200 6.40 13.77 14.76
CA LEU A 200 7.85 13.75 14.57
C LEU A 200 8.64 14.23 15.80
N PRO A 201 8.23 15.30 16.52
CA PRO A 201 8.99 15.74 17.70
C PRO A 201 9.11 14.67 18.79
N PRO A 202 8.01 14.10 19.35
CA PRO A 202 8.14 13.10 20.40
C PRO A 202 8.78 11.80 19.92
N MET A 203 8.64 11.44 18.63
CA MET A 203 9.37 10.30 18.06
C MET A 203 10.88 10.54 17.99
N ALA A 204 11.30 11.73 17.58
CA ALA A 204 12.71 12.11 17.56
C ALA A 204 13.29 12.15 18.99
N ASP A 205 12.52 12.62 19.98
CA ASP A 205 12.96 12.72 21.37
C ASP A 205 13.29 11.36 22.00
N VAL A 206 12.50 10.32 21.70
CA VAL A 206 12.72 8.98 22.27
C VAL A 206 13.83 8.18 21.58
N LEU A 207 14.22 8.54 20.36
CA LEU A 207 15.32 7.87 19.65
C LEU A 207 16.70 8.33 20.17
N PRO A 208 17.71 7.43 20.19
CA PRO A 208 19.07 7.81 20.51
C PRO A 208 19.69 8.67 19.39
N PRO A 209 20.78 9.40 19.66
CA PRO A 209 21.66 9.96 18.64
C PRO A 209 21.95 8.97 17.50
N GLY A 210 21.77 9.37 16.25
CA GLY A 210 21.93 8.49 15.08
C GLY A 210 20.77 7.53 14.82
N GLY A 211 19.74 7.50 15.68
CA GLY A 211 18.51 6.74 15.45
C GLY A 211 17.77 7.24 14.20
N GLU A 212 17.12 6.32 13.50
CA GLU A 212 16.48 6.61 12.22
C GLU A 212 14.97 6.44 12.29
N LEU A 213 14.26 7.14 11.42
CA LEU A 213 12.81 7.01 11.33
C LEU A 213 12.28 7.09 9.90
N LEU A 214 11.22 6.33 9.65
CA LEU A 214 10.39 6.43 8.45
C LEU A 214 9.02 7.00 8.80
N SER A 215 8.59 8.03 8.09
CA SER A 215 7.26 8.64 8.29
C SER A 215 6.46 8.63 7.01
N LEU A 216 5.19 8.23 7.10
CA LEU A 216 4.25 8.33 5.99
C LEU A 216 3.57 9.72 5.98
N ILE A 217 3.97 10.56 5.02
CA ILE A 217 3.38 11.87 4.76
C ILE A 217 2.09 11.67 3.97
N LYS A 218 0.98 12.17 4.52
CA LYS A 218 -0.35 12.10 3.94
C LYS A 218 -0.85 13.51 3.61
N PRO A 219 -0.75 13.97 2.34
CA PRO A 219 -1.10 15.34 1.97
C PRO A 219 -2.47 15.81 2.45
N GLN A 220 -3.47 14.93 2.49
CA GLN A 220 -4.82 15.24 2.97
C GLN A 220 -4.91 15.62 4.46
N PHE A 221 -3.91 15.26 5.28
CA PHE A 221 -3.84 15.62 6.70
C PHE A 221 -2.85 16.75 7.00
N GLU A 222 -2.02 17.12 6.02
CA GLU A 222 -1.01 18.17 6.13
C GLU A 222 -1.41 19.45 5.42
N ALA A 223 -2.13 19.33 4.31
CA ALA A 223 -2.64 20.45 3.57
C ALA A 223 -3.74 21.15 4.39
N GLY A 224 -3.74 22.48 4.39
CA GLY A 224 -4.82 23.28 4.97
C GLY A 224 -6.18 22.89 4.39
N ARG A 225 -7.24 23.04 5.18
CA ARG A 225 -8.61 22.57 4.84
C ARG A 225 -9.08 23.09 3.48
N GLU A 226 -8.65 24.29 3.10
CA GLU A 226 -8.95 24.94 1.83
C GLU A 226 -8.36 24.24 0.59
N LYS A 227 -7.34 23.39 0.75
CA LYS A 227 -6.63 22.69 -0.33
C LYS A 227 -7.04 21.22 -0.50
N VAL A 228 -8.05 20.75 0.22
CA VAL A 228 -8.50 19.34 0.21
C VAL A 228 -10.00 19.21 -0.10
N PRO A 229 -10.46 19.64 -1.29
CA PRO A 229 -11.87 19.48 -1.68
C PRO A 229 -12.21 17.99 -1.80
N GLY A 230 -13.12 17.51 -0.94
CA GLY A 230 -13.60 16.12 -0.97
C GLY A 230 -12.61 15.08 -0.44
N GLY A 231 -11.64 15.46 0.41
CA GLY A 231 -10.74 14.53 1.10
C GLY A 231 -9.55 14.01 0.27
N VAL A 232 -9.53 14.29 -1.04
CA VAL A 232 -8.48 13.80 -1.95
C VAL A 232 -7.65 14.93 -2.54
N VAL A 233 -6.36 14.94 -2.25
CA VAL A 233 -5.39 15.88 -2.85
C VAL A 233 -4.89 15.28 -4.16
N ARG A 234 -5.28 15.89 -5.28
CA ARG A 234 -4.88 15.45 -6.63
C ARG A 234 -3.79 16.30 -7.26
N ASP A 235 -3.65 17.55 -6.84
CA ASP A 235 -2.71 18.50 -7.41
C ASP A 235 -1.26 18.17 -6.98
N PRO A 236 -0.36 17.83 -7.92
CA PRO A 236 1.04 17.57 -7.62
C PRO A 236 1.75 18.74 -6.95
N ALA A 237 1.38 19.99 -7.26
CA ALA A 237 1.98 21.16 -6.62
C ALA A 237 1.64 21.23 -5.12
N VAL A 238 0.46 20.75 -4.72
CA VAL A 238 0.09 20.62 -3.30
C VAL A 238 0.89 19.50 -2.64
N HIS A 239 1.12 18.38 -3.34
CA HIS A 239 1.97 17.31 -2.82
C HIS A 239 3.39 17.80 -2.55
N GLU A 240 4.02 18.46 -3.53
CA GLU A 240 5.36 19.03 -3.40
C GLU A 240 5.44 20.04 -2.26
N ALA A 241 4.46 20.94 -2.16
CA ALA A 241 4.42 21.93 -1.10
C ALA A 241 4.29 21.29 0.30
N VAL A 242 3.48 20.23 0.43
CA VAL A 242 3.35 19.49 1.69
C VAL A 242 4.66 18.81 2.06
N VAL A 243 5.28 18.07 1.13
CA VAL A 243 6.54 17.36 1.39
C VAL A 243 7.63 18.36 1.77
N ALA A 244 7.73 19.48 1.05
CA ALA A 244 8.67 20.56 1.36
C ALA A 244 8.43 21.16 2.75
N ALA A 245 7.17 21.39 3.14
CA ALA A 245 6.83 21.94 4.44
C ALA A 245 7.13 20.99 5.60
N ILE A 246 6.93 19.68 5.40
CA ILE A 246 7.29 18.66 6.40
C ILE A 246 8.81 18.52 6.50
N LYS A 247 9.50 18.46 5.36
CA LYS A 247 10.97 18.46 5.29
C LYS A 247 11.56 19.63 6.08
N ALA A 248 11.13 20.85 5.74
CA ALA A 248 11.61 22.08 6.40
C ALA A 248 11.36 22.04 7.91
N PHE A 249 10.17 21.62 8.35
CA PHE A 249 9.88 21.48 9.78
C PHE A 249 10.84 20.50 10.47
N GLY A 250 11.03 19.29 9.91
CA GLY A 250 11.91 18.29 10.51
C GLY A 250 13.38 18.74 10.53
N THR A 251 13.88 19.36 9.47
CA THR A 251 15.27 19.80 9.38
C THR A 251 15.56 21.05 10.21
N GLU A 252 14.69 22.06 10.12
CA GLU A 252 14.94 23.38 10.71
C GLU A 252 14.49 23.46 12.18
N SER A 253 13.39 22.79 12.53
CA SER A 253 12.84 22.85 13.90
C SER A 253 13.30 21.72 14.80
N LEU A 254 13.61 20.54 14.24
CA LEU A 254 13.97 19.34 15.02
C LEU A 254 15.43 18.90 14.82
N GLY A 255 16.17 19.50 13.87
CA GLY A 255 17.53 19.09 13.56
C GLY A 255 17.64 17.68 12.97
N LEU A 256 16.56 17.14 12.38
CA LEU A 256 16.61 15.84 11.71
C LEU A 256 17.32 15.97 10.35
N VAL A 257 18.14 14.98 10.03
CA VAL A 257 18.75 14.85 8.70
C VAL A 257 17.75 14.21 7.76
N TRP A 258 17.40 14.89 6.66
CA TRP A 258 16.56 14.35 5.59
C TRP A 258 17.38 13.46 4.65
N LEU A 259 17.12 12.15 4.66
CA LEU A 259 17.88 11.16 3.89
C LEU A 259 17.22 10.81 2.55
N GLY A 260 15.89 10.90 2.46
CA GLY A 260 15.18 10.60 1.22
C GLY A 260 13.67 10.68 1.34
N CYS A 261 13.00 10.69 0.19
CA CYS A 261 11.54 10.58 0.12
C CYS A 261 11.12 9.94 -1.20
N VAL A 262 10.17 9.01 -1.12
CA VAL A 262 9.58 8.33 -2.28
C VAL A 262 8.06 8.28 -2.16
N PRO A 263 7.32 8.21 -3.27
CA PRO A 263 5.89 7.89 -3.21
C PRO A 263 5.68 6.51 -2.57
N SER A 264 4.65 6.37 -1.76
CA SER A 264 4.18 5.08 -1.28
C SER A 264 3.73 4.20 -2.46
N PRO A 265 4.07 2.90 -2.48
CA PRO A 265 3.67 1.99 -3.56
C PRO A 265 2.14 1.83 -3.63
N LEU A 266 1.45 2.09 -2.52
CA LEU A 266 0.00 2.06 -2.42
C LEU A 266 -0.55 3.46 -2.17
N ARG A 267 -1.67 3.75 -2.84
CA ARG A 267 -2.51 4.90 -2.52
C ARG A 267 -3.31 4.63 -1.24
N GLY A 268 -3.64 5.71 -0.52
CA GLY A 268 -4.56 5.67 0.61
C GLY A 268 -5.96 5.18 0.20
N PRO A 269 -6.84 4.86 1.16
CA PRO A 269 -8.16 4.26 0.87
C PRO A 269 -9.02 5.05 -0.11
N GLU A 270 -8.94 6.39 -0.06
CA GLU A 270 -9.68 7.30 -0.95
C GLU A 270 -8.92 7.65 -2.24
N GLY A 271 -7.77 7.01 -2.50
CA GLY A 271 -6.96 7.23 -3.69
C GLY A 271 -5.89 8.32 -3.57
N ASN A 272 -5.71 8.88 -2.37
CA ASN A 272 -4.64 9.85 -2.06
C ASN A 272 -3.25 9.24 -2.33
N VAL A 273 -2.39 10.03 -2.97
CA VAL A 273 -0.95 9.71 -3.05
C VAL A 273 -0.33 10.05 -1.71
N GLU A 274 0.44 9.13 -1.15
CA GLU A 274 1.14 9.26 0.12
C GLU A 274 2.65 9.14 -0.14
N PHE A 275 3.48 9.67 0.75
CA PHE A 275 4.93 9.69 0.57
C PHE A 275 5.65 9.13 1.80
N LEU A 276 6.67 8.32 1.60
CA LEU A 276 7.53 7.77 2.65
C LEU A 276 8.78 8.63 2.74
N ALA A 277 9.02 9.24 3.89
CA ALA A 277 10.20 10.05 4.16
C ALA A 277 11.12 9.37 5.18
N TRP A 278 12.41 9.36 4.88
CA TRP A 278 13.46 8.80 5.73
C TRP A 278 14.29 9.89 6.38
N TRP A 279 14.46 9.77 7.69
CA TRP A 279 15.17 10.73 8.50
C TRP A 279 16.13 10.04 9.45
N ARG A 280 17.12 10.80 9.89
CA ARG A 280 18.03 10.41 10.97
C ARG A 280 18.13 11.52 12.00
N LYS A 281 18.06 11.16 13.27
CA LYS A 281 18.38 12.07 14.38
C LYS A 281 19.86 12.36 14.34
N GLU A 282 20.22 13.64 14.24
CA GLU A 282 21.62 14.03 14.26
C GLU A 282 22.28 13.53 15.56
N GLY A 283 23.47 12.95 15.42
CA GLY A 283 24.21 12.47 16.55
C GLY A 283 25.13 13.56 17.06
N THR A 284 24.84 14.15 18.21
CA THR A 284 25.95 14.59 19.07
C THR A 284 26.47 13.33 19.73
N ALA A 285 27.60 12.83 19.25
CA ALA A 285 28.40 11.92 20.07
C ALA A 285 28.79 12.72 21.31
N ASP A 286 28.19 12.39 22.45
CA ASP A 286 28.72 12.88 23.72
C ASP A 286 30.08 12.20 23.96
N ALA A 287 31.09 13.07 24.10
CA ALA A 287 32.51 12.85 24.40
C ALA A 287 33.47 12.67 23.21
#